data_AF-A0A8J7TY33-F1
#
_entry.id   AF-A0A8J7TY33-F1
#
_cell.length_a   1.000
_cell.length_b   1.000
_cell.length_c   1.000
_cell.angle_alpha   90.00
_cell.angle_beta   90.00
_cell.angle_gamma   90.00
#
_symmetry.space_group_name_H-M   'P 1'
#
loop_
_entity.id
_entity.type
_entity.pdbx_description
1 polymer ?
#
loop_
_entity_poly.entity_id
_entity_poly.type
_entity_poly.pdbx_seq_one_letter_code
_entity_poly.pdbx_strand_id
1 'polypeptide(L)'
;RLLNTVLPPGWLPLGAAGLADAAVLPALLGTLGFGLIGTASLWRAYRTTIKLYTGQFATGERRTTTAAEMAAEAAADADPTRVRFLERRLPWVSEHASAVALAGFRSILRAPEAKMSLIAPLIMVVVFGGVAASGAGTPPAALRPLIAFGTAAGVLLIAGAQLIGNQFGYDRAGFRAYVLSPVPRREILLGKNLAVAPLAVGMGTVLLLIAGIVYPMRIDHYPAALAQLLSAYLVFCVLANGLSILAPMPMKAGTLQAAEVKLVPVVLQMVFLMILPLVLVPVLLPYGLEILLDQLDVVHGLPISLVLSLGVLALVVFLYGKLLTAEGAWLSAREQKILEVVTSKAE
;
A
#
# COMPACT_ATOMS: atom_id res chain seq x y z
N ARG A 1 19.21 24.20 -2.12
CA ARG A 1 19.40 24.96 -0.85
C ARG A 1 18.08 25.51 -0.31
N LEU A 2 17.31 26.32 -1.05
CA LEU A 2 16.00 26.85 -0.61
C LEU A 2 14.97 25.80 -0.17
N LEU A 3 14.89 24.69 -0.92
CA LEU A 3 14.00 23.56 -0.58
C LEU A 3 14.35 22.95 0.79
N ASN A 4 15.64 22.87 1.10
CA ASN A 4 16.10 22.30 2.36
C ASN A 4 15.84 23.23 3.54
N THR A 5 15.85 24.56 3.33
CA THR A 5 15.60 25.53 4.41
C THR A 5 14.13 25.58 4.83
N VAL A 6 13.21 25.25 3.93
CA VAL A 6 11.76 25.36 4.17
C VAL A 6 11.15 24.04 4.64
N LEU A 7 11.57 22.91 4.06
CA LEU A 7 10.94 21.62 4.36
C LEU A 7 11.63 20.93 5.55
N PRO A 8 10.88 20.45 6.56
CA PRO A 8 11.46 19.77 7.71
C PRO A 8 12.45 18.64 7.36
N PRO A 9 12.17 17.74 6.38
CA PRO A 9 13.14 16.72 5.98
C PRO A 9 14.51 17.27 5.53
N GLY A 10 14.55 18.50 5.02
CA GLY A 10 15.78 19.17 4.56
C GLY A 10 16.60 19.82 5.67
N TRP A 11 16.04 19.96 6.88
CA TRP A 11 16.75 20.56 8.02
C TRP A 11 17.89 19.67 8.54
N LEU A 12 17.72 18.34 8.47
CA LEU A 12 18.74 17.39 8.90
C LEU A 12 20.00 17.43 8.02
N PRO A 13 19.93 17.31 6.68
CA PRO A 13 21.11 17.44 5.83
C PRO A 13 21.71 18.86 5.86
N LEU A 14 20.91 19.91 6.04
CA LEU A 14 21.44 21.27 6.25
C LEU A 14 22.21 21.41 7.55
N GLY A 15 21.71 20.82 8.64
CA GLY A 15 22.40 20.80 9.93
C GLY A 15 23.73 20.05 9.84
N ALA A 16 23.73 18.88 9.19
CA ALA A 16 24.95 18.08 9.00
C ALA A 16 26.00 18.80 8.14
N ALA A 17 25.57 19.41 7.02
CA ALA A 17 26.47 20.20 6.17
C ALA A 17 27.00 21.44 6.91
N GLY A 18 26.14 22.15 7.65
CA GLY A 18 26.56 23.29 8.47
C GLY A 18 27.59 22.92 9.52
N LEU A 19 27.42 21.79 10.20
CA LEU A 19 28.41 21.30 11.17
C LEU A 19 29.77 20.97 10.53
N ALA A 20 29.78 20.45 9.29
CA ALA A 20 31.02 20.23 8.54
C ALA A 20 31.74 21.56 8.24
N ASP A 21 30.99 22.64 8.02
CA ASP A 21 31.50 24.00 7.82
C ASP A 21 31.71 24.78 9.15
N ALA A 22 31.69 24.10 10.30
CA ALA A 22 31.73 24.68 11.66
C ALA A 22 30.59 25.68 11.98
N ALA A 23 29.54 25.73 11.16
CA ALA A 23 28.34 26.51 11.40
C ALA A 23 27.33 25.68 12.23
N VAL A 24 27.28 25.96 13.54
CA VAL A 24 26.43 25.22 14.49
C VAL A 24 24.94 25.64 14.41
N LEU A 25 24.68 26.86 13.95
CA LEU A 25 23.33 27.45 13.98
C LEU A 25 22.27 26.67 13.17
N PRO A 26 22.54 26.19 11.94
CA PRO A 26 21.58 25.38 11.18
C PRO A 26 21.19 24.08 11.90
N ALA A 27 22.14 23.43 12.58
CA ALA A 27 21.88 22.19 13.32
C ALA A 27 21.02 22.45 14.57
N LEU A 28 21.27 23.54 15.30
CA LEU A 28 20.45 23.94 16.44
C LEU A 28 19.02 24.29 16.02
N LEU A 29 18.86 25.08 14.95
CA LEU A 29 17.54 25.44 14.43
C LEU A 29 16.76 24.23 13.90
N GLY A 30 17.45 23.31 13.20
CA GLY A 30 16.85 22.05 12.76
C GLY A 30 16.38 21.20 13.93
N THR A 31 17.22 21.05 14.96
CA THR A 31 16.88 20.29 16.18
C THR A 31 15.70 20.92 16.92
N LEU A 32 15.70 22.25 17.09
CA LEU A 32 14.60 22.98 17.71
C LEU A 32 13.30 22.84 16.91
N GLY A 33 13.36 22.98 15.59
CA GLY A 33 12.23 22.81 14.70
C GLY A 33 11.61 21.41 14.81
N PHE A 34 12.43 20.35 14.74
CA PHE A 34 11.95 18.97 14.94
C PHE A 34 11.41 18.74 16.35
N GLY A 35 12.05 19.32 17.37
CA GLY A 35 11.60 19.26 18.76
C GLY A 35 10.21 19.89 18.94
N LEU A 36 9.98 21.06 18.33
CA LEU A 36 8.68 21.75 18.37
C LEU A 36 7.60 20.96 17.63
N ILE A 37 7.89 20.41 16.44
CA ILE A 37 6.95 19.57 15.69
C ILE A 37 6.61 18.31 16.49
N GLY A 38 7.62 17.63 17.05
CA GLY A 38 7.44 16.45 17.89
C GLY A 38 6.60 16.74 19.13
N THR A 39 6.91 17.82 19.83
CA THR A 39 6.18 18.26 21.03
C THR A 39 4.74 18.63 20.71
N ALA A 40 4.50 19.38 19.63
CA ALA A 40 3.14 19.75 19.20
C ALA A 40 2.33 18.52 18.79
N SER A 41 2.95 17.56 18.09
CA SER A 41 2.33 16.29 17.72
C SER A 41 1.95 15.45 18.96
N LEU A 42 2.87 15.29 19.91
CA LEU A 42 2.64 14.59 21.18
C LEU A 42 1.57 15.28 22.02
N TRP A 43 1.59 16.61 22.12
CA TRP A 43 0.58 17.37 22.85
C TRP A 43 -0.80 17.19 22.25
N ARG A 44 -0.91 17.22 20.91
CA ARG A 44 -2.18 16.95 20.21
C ARG A 44 -2.66 15.52 20.45
N ALA A 45 -1.77 14.53 20.33
CA ALA A 45 -2.08 13.13 20.56
C ALA A 45 -2.54 12.91 22.02
N TYR A 46 -1.81 13.45 23.00
CA TYR A 46 -2.16 13.41 24.42
C TYR A 46 -3.53 14.01 24.69
N ARG A 47 -3.82 15.19 24.13
CA ARG A 47 -5.15 15.80 24.23
C ARG A 47 -6.23 14.89 23.66
N THR A 48 -6.02 14.33 22.46
CA THR A 48 -6.99 13.40 21.86
C THR A 48 -7.19 12.15 22.71
N THR A 49 -6.12 11.59 23.27
CA THR A 49 -6.16 10.42 24.15
C THR A 49 -6.90 10.72 25.46
N ILE A 50 -6.66 11.87 26.09
CA ILE A 50 -7.44 12.32 27.24
C ILE A 50 -8.92 12.41 26.87
N LYS A 51 -9.26 13.08 25.75
CA LYS A 51 -10.66 13.20 25.31
C LYS A 51 -11.32 11.82 25.10
N LEU A 52 -10.56 10.84 24.63
CA LEU A 52 -11.04 9.46 24.47
C LEU A 52 -11.31 8.81 25.82
N TYR A 53 -10.37 8.91 26.77
CA TYR A 53 -10.52 8.31 28.09
C TYR A 53 -11.53 9.03 28.99
N THR A 54 -11.72 10.34 28.84
CA THR A 54 -12.72 11.10 29.59
C THR A 54 -14.13 10.95 29.01
N GLY A 55 -14.32 10.06 28.03
CA GLY A 55 -15.64 9.78 27.46
C GLY A 55 -16.17 10.87 26.53
N GLN A 56 -15.38 11.86 26.14
CA GLN A 56 -15.80 12.86 25.14
C GLN A 56 -15.98 12.25 23.74
N PHE A 57 -15.49 11.02 23.53
CA PHE A 57 -15.76 10.20 22.34
C PHE A 57 -16.63 8.97 22.63
N ALA A 58 -17.18 8.83 23.84
CA ALA A 58 -18.11 7.75 24.13
C ALA A 58 -19.36 7.93 23.24
N THR A 59 -19.65 6.87 22.49
CA THR A 59 -20.82 6.61 21.65
C THR A 59 -22.13 6.61 22.46
N GLY A 60 -22.45 7.74 23.10
CA GLY A 60 -23.53 7.86 24.08
C GLY A 60 -24.16 9.25 24.16
N GLU A 61 -23.45 10.33 23.81
CA GLU A 61 -24.13 11.56 23.39
C GLU A 61 -24.56 11.38 21.94
N ARG A 62 -25.62 10.57 21.75
CA ARG A 62 -26.70 11.06 20.91
C ARG A 62 -26.98 12.45 21.46
N ARG A 63 -26.48 13.48 20.75
CA ARG A 63 -27.24 14.72 20.65
C ARG A 63 -28.67 14.23 20.55
N THR A 64 -29.53 14.59 21.49
CA THR A 64 -30.97 14.41 21.32
C THR A 64 -31.36 15.34 20.19
N THR A 65 -30.89 15.01 18.97
CA THR A 65 -31.47 15.45 17.74
C THR A 65 -32.89 14.96 17.86
N THR A 66 -33.80 15.91 17.98
CA THR A 66 -35.22 15.63 17.97
C THR A 66 -35.52 14.70 16.79
N ALA A 67 -36.58 13.90 16.86
CA ALA A 67 -36.99 13.09 15.71
C ALA A 67 -37.13 13.96 14.42
N ALA A 68 -37.43 15.25 14.59
CA ALA A 68 -37.42 16.26 13.53
C ALA A 68 -36.02 16.60 13.00
N GLU A 69 -34.99 16.74 13.84
CA GLU A 69 -33.60 16.95 13.37
C GLU A 69 -33.01 15.68 12.76
N MET A 70 -33.32 14.49 13.28
CA MET A 70 -32.94 13.23 12.64
C MET A 70 -33.66 13.04 11.30
N ALA A 71 -34.93 13.43 11.20
CA ALA A 71 -35.68 13.41 9.95
C ALA A 71 -35.19 14.50 8.97
N ALA A 72 -34.79 15.67 9.46
CA ALA A 72 -34.24 16.75 8.63
C ALA A 72 -32.82 16.44 8.16
N GLU A 73 -31.98 15.81 8.98
CA GLU A 73 -30.63 15.36 8.61
C GLU A 73 -30.72 14.12 7.71
N ALA A 74 -31.65 13.20 7.95
CA ALA A 74 -31.96 12.11 7.01
C ALA A 74 -32.55 12.63 5.68
N ALA A 75 -33.36 13.68 5.69
CA ALA A 75 -33.90 14.32 4.49
C ALA A 75 -32.83 15.13 3.73
N ALA A 76 -31.88 15.76 4.44
CA ALA A 76 -30.75 16.49 3.86
C ALA A 76 -29.66 15.54 3.34
N ASP A 77 -29.49 14.37 3.96
CA ASP A 77 -28.57 13.30 3.55
C ASP A 77 -29.23 12.33 2.53
N ALA A 78 -30.52 12.50 2.27
CA ALA A 78 -31.30 11.86 1.20
C ALA A 78 -31.40 12.74 -0.06
N ASP A 79 -30.50 13.71 -0.23
CA ASP A 79 -30.36 14.40 -1.51
C ASP A 79 -30.03 13.37 -2.60
N PRO A 80 -30.96 13.06 -3.51
CA PRO A 80 -30.79 12.01 -4.52
C PRO A 80 -29.68 12.37 -5.54
N THR A 81 -29.21 13.62 -5.53
CA THR A 81 -28.12 14.07 -6.41
C THR A 81 -26.74 13.86 -5.80
N ARG A 82 -26.65 13.60 -4.49
CA ARG A 82 -25.37 13.47 -3.78
C ARG A 82 -24.93 12.01 -3.69
N VAL A 83 -24.27 11.53 -4.74
CA VAL A 83 -23.68 10.18 -4.77
C VAL A 83 -22.68 10.02 -3.61
N ARG A 84 -23.02 9.19 -2.63
CA ARG A 84 -22.14 8.93 -1.48
C ARG A 84 -20.89 8.21 -1.98
N PHE A 85 -19.76 8.37 -1.27
CA PHE A 85 -18.49 7.74 -1.67
C PHE A 85 -18.63 6.23 -1.91
N LEU A 86 -19.44 5.54 -1.12
CA LEU A 86 -19.69 4.09 -1.23
C LEU A 86 -20.65 3.70 -2.36
N GLU A 87 -21.42 4.65 -2.89
CA GLU A 87 -22.36 4.45 -4.01
C GLU A 87 -21.69 4.69 -5.37
N ARG A 88 -20.44 5.17 -5.37
CA ARG A 88 -19.68 5.33 -6.60
C ARG A 88 -19.42 3.97 -7.23
N ARG A 89 -19.53 3.90 -8.56
CA ARG A 89 -19.20 2.71 -9.34
C ARG A 89 -17.83 2.91 -9.97
N LEU A 90 -16.95 1.93 -9.84
CA LEU A 90 -15.68 1.95 -10.54
C LEU A 90 -15.93 1.53 -11.99
N PRO A 91 -15.41 2.28 -12.98
CA PRO A 91 -15.58 1.90 -14.38
C PRO A 91 -14.95 0.53 -14.62
N TRP A 92 -15.59 -0.28 -15.48
CA TRP A 92 -15.13 -1.62 -15.89
C TRP A 92 -15.08 -2.70 -14.79
N VAL A 93 -15.66 -2.43 -13.62
CA VAL A 93 -15.74 -3.36 -12.49
C VAL A 93 -17.21 -3.60 -12.14
N SER A 94 -17.55 -4.81 -11.65
CA SER A 94 -18.91 -5.09 -11.20
C SER A 94 -19.32 -4.21 -10.02
N GLU A 95 -20.62 -4.11 -9.80
CA GLU A 95 -21.16 -3.33 -8.68
C GLU A 95 -20.70 -3.89 -7.32
N HIS A 96 -20.71 -5.21 -7.14
CA HIS A 96 -20.29 -5.80 -5.88
C HIS A 96 -18.79 -5.59 -5.62
N ALA A 97 -17.93 -5.78 -6.62
CA ALA A 97 -16.50 -5.53 -6.45
C ALA A 97 -16.21 -4.05 -6.19
N SER A 98 -16.95 -3.12 -6.82
CA SER A 98 -16.86 -1.68 -6.54
C SER A 98 -17.24 -1.35 -5.09
N ALA A 99 -18.35 -1.89 -4.59
CA ALA A 99 -18.78 -1.67 -3.22
C ALA A 99 -17.77 -2.22 -2.20
N VAL A 100 -17.25 -3.44 -2.44
CA VAL A 100 -16.19 -4.04 -1.62
C VAL A 100 -14.92 -3.18 -1.65
N ALA A 101 -14.51 -2.70 -2.83
CA ALA A 101 -13.32 -1.87 -3.00
C ALA A 101 -13.42 -0.55 -2.24
N LEU A 102 -14.53 0.17 -2.39
CA LEU A 102 -14.71 1.48 -1.77
C LEU A 102 -14.92 1.38 -0.26
N ALA A 103 -15.66 0.37 0.21
CA ALA A 103 -15.79 0.09 1.63
C ALA A 103 -14.44 -0.29 2.24
N GLY A 104 -13.69 -1.17 1.58
CA GLY A 104 -12.34 -1.57 2.00
C GLY A 104 -11.37 -0.40 2.03
N PHE A 105 -11.32 0.41 0.98
CA PHE A 105 -10.45 1.57 0.91
C PHE A 105 -10.77 2.61 2.00
N ARG A 106 -12.07 2.89 2.22
CA ARG A 106 -12.51 3.76 3.32
C ARG A 106 -12.10 3.21 4.68
N SER A 107 -12.17 1.89 4.88
CA SER A 107 -11.72 1.23 6.10
C SER A 107 -10.23 1.43 6.33
N ILE A 108 -9.40 1.19 5.31
CA ILE A 108 -7.95 1.38 5.34
C ILE A 108 -7.59 2.84 5.66
N LEU A 109 -8.27 3.81 5.03
CA LEU A 109 -8.04 5.24 5.30
C LEU A 109 -8.46 5.68 6.70
N ARG A 110 -9.33 4.93 7.37
CA ARG A 110 -9.76 5.23 8.75
C ARG A 110 -8.85 4.56 9.77
N ALA A 111 -8.35 3.37 9.48
CA ALA A 111 -7.48 2.60 10.36
C ALA A 111 -6.14 3.33 10.62
N PRO A 112 -5.84 3.75 11.86
CA PRO A 112 -4.55 4.37 12.18
C PRO A 112 -3.37 3.41 11.92
N GLU A 113 -3.57 2.12 12.13
CA GLU A 113 -2.54 1.10 11.96
C GLU A 113 -2.12 0.95 10.49
N ALA A 114 -3.08 1.02 9.57
CA ALA A 114 -2.79 1.01 8.14
C ALA A 114 -1.98 2.25 7.73
N LYS A 115 -2.28 3.42 8.29
CA LYS A 115 -1.48 4.64 8.07
C LYS A 115 -0.06 4.47 8.57
N MET A 116 0.12 3.89 9.76
CA MET A 116 1.46 3.61 10.30
C MET A 116 2.24 2.64 9.40
N SER A 117 1.58 1.60 8.88
CA SER A 117 2.17 0.67 7.91
C SER A 117 2.60 1.37 6.61
N LEU A 118 1.80 2.31 6.10
CA LEU A 118 2.13 3.08 4.88
C LEU A 118 3.26 4.09 5.08
N ILE A 119 3.50 4.56 6.30
CA ILE A 119 4.63 5.45 6.60
C ILE A 119 5.97 4.70 6.53
N ALA A 120 6.00 3.42 6.90
CA ALA A 120 7.22 2.61 6.91
C ALA A 120 7.98 2.60 5.57
N PRO A 121 7.36 2.29 4.40
CA PRO A 121 8.07 2.31 3.13
C PRO A 121 8.56 3.73 2.75
N LEU A 122 7.86 4.79 3.14
CA LEU A 122 8.34 6.16 2.92
C LEU A 122 9.61 6.45 3.74
N ILE A 123 9.64 6.04 5.01
CA ILE A 123 10.84 6.15 5.85
C ILE A 123 11.99 5.35 5.23
N MET A 124 11.74 4.12 4.79
CA MET A 124 12.76 3.29 4.15
C MET A 124 13.35 3.98 2.92
N VAL A 125 12.51 4.57 2.05
CA VAL A 125 13.01 5.28 0.87
C VAL A 125 13.82 6.51 1.27
N VAL A 126 13.39 7.28 2.26
CA VAL A 126 14.14 8.46 2.72
C VAL A 126 15.50 8.06 3.29
N VAL A 127 15.53 7.03 4.15
CA VAL A 127 16.76 6.55 4.80
C VAL A 127 17.69 5.91 3.78
N PHE A 128 17.24 4.84 3.12
CA PHE A 128 18.09 4.07 2.21
C PHE A 128 18.33 4.78 0.87
N GLY A 129 17.32 5.49 0.35
CA GLY A 129 17.49 6.33 -0.84
C GLY A 129 18.41 7.51 -0.57
N GLY A 130 18.38 8.10 0.63
CA GLY A 130 19.33 9.12 1.05
C GLY A 130 20.78 8.62 1.09
N VAL A 131 21.01 7.43 1.64
CA VAL A 131 22.35 6.79 1.63
C VAL A 131 22.79 6.46 0.20
N ALA A 132 21.90 5.92 -0.63
CA ALA A 132 22.23 5.61 -2.02
C ALA A 132 22.58 6.88 -2.82
N ALA A 133 21.83 7.98 -2.61
CA ALA A 133 22.06 9.24 -3.30
C ALA A 133 23.29 10.01 -2.80
N SER A 134 23.77 9.75 -1.58
CA SER A 134 24.98 10.38 -1.03
C SER A 134 26.27 9.63 -1.39
N GLY A 135 26.18 8.42 -1.95
CA GLY A 135 27.33 7.67 -2.44
C GLY A 135 28.04 8.37 -3.60
N ALA A 136 29.37 8.22 -3.68
CA ALA A 136 30.21 8.90 -4.68
C ALA A 136 30.03 8.40 -6.13
N GLY A 137 29.20 7.38 -6.38
CA GLY A 137 29.02 6.77 -7.69
C GLY A 137 27.59 6.95 -8.21
N THR A 138 27.44 7.60 -9.37
CA THR A 138 26.17 7.53 -10.10
C THR A 138 26.00 6.11 -10.66
N PRO A 139 24.84 5.46 -10.45
CA PRO A 139 24.64 4.12 -10.98
C PRO A 139 24.69 4.14 -12.53
N PRO A 140 25.20 3.05 -13.15
CA PRO A 140 25.19 2.88 -14.59
C PRO A 140 23.79 3.15 -15.16
N ALA A 141 23.72 3.81 -16.32
CA ALA A 141 22.45 4.21 -16.93
C ALA A 141 21.48 3.02 -17.11
N ALA A 142 22.02 1.86 -17.48
CA ALA A 142 21.31 0.60 -17.63
C ALA A 142 20.59 0.11 -16.35
N LEU A 143 21.12 0.42 -15.16
CA LEU A 143 20.56 -0.07 -13.89
C LEU A 143 19.52 0.89 -13.28
N ARG A 144 19.43 2.13 -13.76
CA ARG A 144 18.52 3.15 -13.20
C ARG A 144 17.04 2.73 -13.25
N PRO A 145 16.52 2.16 -14.36
CA PRO A 145 15.13 1.68 -14.41
C PRO A 145 14.86 0.55 -13.41
N LEU A 146 15.84 -0.33 -13.19
CA LEU A 146 15.74 -1.42 -12.22
C LEU A 146 15.69 -0.89 -10.78
N ILE A 147 16.52 0.11 -10.46
CA ILE A 147 16.49 0.78 -9.15
C ILE A 147 15.16 1.48 -8.93
N ALA A 148 14.66 2.20 -9.94
CA ALA A 148 13.38 2.90 -9.86
C ALA A 148 12.21 1.93 -9.65
N PHE A 149 12.18 0.83 -10.43
CA PHE A 149 11.19 -0.24 -10.25
C PHE A 149 11.31 -0.90 -8.87
N GLY A 150 12.53 -1.25 -8.43
CA GLY A 150 12.75 -1.88 -7.12
C GLY A 150 12.29 -0.99 -5.96
N THR A 151 12.52 0.31 -6.07
CA THR A 151 12.04 1.31 -5.10
C THR A 151 10.51 1.37 -5.07
N ALA A 152 9.86 1.38 -6.24
CA ALA A 152 8.40 1.38 -6.35
C ALA A 152 7.78 0.07 -5.84
N ALA A 153 8.34 -1.08 -6.25
CA ALA A 153 7.90 -2.41 -5.86
C ALA A 153 8.17 -2.70 -4.37
N GLY A 154 9.17 -2.06 -3.75
CA GLY A 154 9.43 -2.14 -2.32
C GLY A 154 8.22 -1.77 -1.45
N VAL A 155 7.35 -0.86 -1.92
CA VAL A 155 6.07 -0.55 -1.29
C VAL A 155 5.16 -1.78 -1.21
N LEU A 156 5.09 -2.54 -2.31
CA LEU A 156 4.30 -3.76 -2.39
C LEU A 156 4.81 -4.79 -1.37
N LEU A 157 6.13 -4.97 -1.30
CA LEU A 157 6.76 -5.92 -0.40
C LEU A 157 6.53 -5.58 1.08
N ILE A 158 6.70 -4.31 1.44
CA ILE A 158 6.68 -3.88 2.85
C ILE A 158 5.25 -3.65 3.33
N ALA A 159 4.48 -2.80 2.63
CA ALA A 159 3.13 -2.43 3.06
C ALA A 159 2.07 -3.42 2.55
N GLY A 160 2.23 -3.90 1.32
CA GLY A 160 1.28 -4.82 0.69
C GLY A 160 1.23 -6.18 1.36
N ALA A 161 2.38 -6.73 1.79
CA ALA A 161 2.45 -8.05 2.45
C ALA A 161 1.56 -8.12 3.69
N GLN A 162 1.55 -7.06 4.49
CA GLN A 162 0.69 -6.99 5.68
C GLN A 162 -0.77 -6.77 5.29
N LEU A 163 -1.06 -5.78 4.43
CA LEU A 163 -2.44 -5.37 4.16
C LEU A 163 -3.23 -6.41 3.34
N ILE A 164 -2.61 -7.03 2.35
CA ILE A 164 -3.28 -7.98 1.44
C ILE A 164 -3.05 -9.42 1.92
N GLY A 165 -1.83 -9.77 2.33
CA GLY A 165 -1.46 -11.14 2.72
C GLY A 165 -2.20 -11.68 3.95
N ASN A 166 -2.86 -10.82 4.71
CA ASN A 166 -3.73 -11.21 5.83
C ASN A 166 -5.07 -10.45 5.83
N GLN A 167 -5.61 -10.13 4.65
CA GLN A 167 -6.80 -9.29 4.51
C GLN A 167 -8.03 -9.76 5.30
N PHE A 168 -8.27 -11.07 5.39
CA PHE A 168 -9.41 -11.62 6.16
C PHE A 168 -9.19 -11.56 7.67
N GLY A 169 -7.92 -11.63 8.11
CA GLY A 169 -7.55 -11.46 9.52
C GLY A 169 -7.67 -10.01 9.99
N TYR A 170 -7.39 -9.05 9.09
CA TYR A 170 -7.57 -7.62 9.33
C TYR A 170 -9.05 -7.20 9.32
N ASP A 171 -9.85 -7.70 8.38
CA ASP A 171 -11.26 -7.33 8.24
C ASP A 171 -12.21 -8.46 8.67
N ARG A 172 -12.15 -8.85 9.94
CA ARG A 172 -12.93 -9.96 10.48
C ARG A 172 -14.44 -9.73 10.40
N ALA A 173 -14.89 -8.52 10.77
CA ALA A 173 -16.29 -8.14 10.74
C ALA A 173 -16.83 -8.09 9.31
N GLY A 174 -16.04 -7.51 8.37
CA GLY A 174 -16.36 -7.55 6.95
C GLY A 174 -16.41 -8.98 6.41
N PHE A 175 -15.51 -9.86 6.87
CA PHE A 175 -15.53 -11.26 6.47
C PHE A 175 -16.83 -11.99 6.87
N ARG A 176 -17.33 -11.80 8.10
CA ARG A 176 -18.65 -12.34 8.51
C ARG A 176 -19.76 -11.87 7.57
N ALA A 177 -19.76 -10.58 7.21
CA ALA A 177 -20.75 -10.03 6.28
C ALA A 177 -20.60 -10.62 4.86
N TYR A 178 -19.38 -10.87 4.38
CA TYR A 178 -19.15 -11.47 3.07
C TYR A 178 -19.64 -12.91 3.00
N VAL A 179 -19.42 -13.71 4.04
CA VAL A 179 -19.91 -15.10 4.11
C VAL A 179 -21.44 -15.15 3.95
N LEU A 180 -22.15 -14.25 4.62
CA LEU A 180 -23.63 -14.16 4.55
C LEU A 180 -24.15 -13.51 3.27
N SER A 181 -23.30 -12.81 2.52
CA SER A 181 -23.72 -12.13 1.29
C SER A 181 -23.76 -13.10 0.10
N PRO A 182 -24.71 -12.94 -0.83
CA PRO A 182 -24.79 -13.74 -2.06
C PRO A 182 -23.75 -13.32 -3.13
N VAL A 183 -22.70 -12.58 -2.75
CA VAL A 183 -21.71 -12.05 -3.68
C VAL A 183 -20.73 -13.16 -4.10
N PRO A 184 -20.44 -13.30 -5.40
CA PRO A 184 -19.42 -14.23 -5.87
C PRO A 184 -18.06 -13.97 -5.22
N ARG A 185 -17.40 -15.02 -4.72
CA ARG A 185 -16.16 -14.88 -3.94
C ARG A 185 -15.00 -14.28 -4.73
N ARG A 186 -14.97 -14.49 -6.04
CA ARG A 186 -14.08 -13.81 -6.98
C ARG A 186 -14.21 -12.28 -6.91
N GLU A 187 -15.44 -11.77 -6.79
CA GLU A 187 -15.70 -10.32 -6.75
C GLU A 187 -15.28 -9.70 -5.41
N ILE A 188 -15.40 -10.46 -4.32
CA ILE A 188 -14.87 -10.06 -3.02
C ILE A 188 -13.34 -9.93 -3.10
N LEU A 189 -12.64 -10.93 -3.65
CA LEU A 189 -11.19 -10.87 -3.84
C LEU A 189 -10.77 -9.71 -4.76
N LEU A 190 -11.47 -9.52 -5.90
CA LEU A 190 -11.21 -8.40 -6.80
C LEU A 190 -11.37 -7.06 -6.10
N GLY A 191 -12.48 -6.86 -5.39
CA GLY A 191 -12.76 -5.64 -4.66
C GLY A 191 -11.72 -5.37 -3.57
N LYS A 192 -11.29 -6.40 -2.84
CA LYS A 192 -10.24 -6.27 -1.83
C LYS A 192 -8.89 -5.88 -2.41
N ASN A 193 -8.50 -6.48 -3.53
CA ASN A 193 -7.30 -6.08 -4.25
C ASN A 193 -7.42 -4.60 -4.65
N LEU A 194 -8.51 -4.22 -5.34
CA LEU A 194 -8.76 -2.84 -5.76
C LEU A 194 -8.79 -1.83 -4.60
N ALA A 195 -9.22 -2.23 -3.40
CA ALA A 195 -9.18 -1.37 -2.22
C ALA A 195 -7.75 -0.93 -1.86
N VAL A 196 -6.75 -1.78 -2.11
CA VAL A 196 -5.34 -1.50 -1.79
C VAL A 196 -4.60 -0.88 -2.98
N ALA A 197 -5.10 -1.04 -4.21
CA ALA A 197 -4.44 -0.56 -5.43
C ALA A 197 -4.03 0.93 -5.39
N PRO A 198 -4.87 1.89 -4.94
CA PRO A 198 -4.48 3.30 -4.89
C PRO A 198 -3.28 3.57 -3.99
N LEU A 199 -3.13 2.79 -2.91
CA LEU A 199 -2.02 2.92 -1.98
C LEU A 199 -0.77 2.26 -2.54
N ALA A 200 -0.90 1.01 -2.98
CA ALA A 200 0.20 0.21 -3.52
C ALA A 200 0.77 0.83 -4.81
N VAL A 201 -0.06 0.95 -5.85
CA VAL A 201 0.35 1.45 -7.16
C VAL A 201 0.54 2.97 -7.14
N GLY A 202 -0.35 3.70 -6.47
CA GLY A 202 -0.25 5.17 -6.40
C GLY A 202 1.02 5.62 -5.67
N MET A 203 1.31 5.06 -4.49
CA MET A 203 2.55 5.38 -3.77
C MET A 203 3.78 4.84 -4.51
N GLY A 204 3.71 3.63 -5.06
CA GLY A 204 4.78 3.10 -5.91
C GLY A 204 5.10 4.00 -7.10
N THR A 205 4.08 4.57 -7.75
CA THR A 205 4.25 5.53 -8.86
C THR A 205 4.92 6.82 -8.38
N VAL A 206 4.51 7.38 -7.24
CA VAL A 206 5.17 8.56 -6.67
C VAL A 206 6.65 8.29 -6.40
N LEU A 207 6.97 7.15 -5.80
CA LEU A 207 8.36 6.76 -5.53
C LEU A 207 9.16 6.50 -6.79
N LEU A 208 8.53 5.94 -7.83
CA LEU A 208 9.14 5.77 -9.14
C LEU A 208 9.55 7.11 -9.74
N LEU A 209 8.66 8.11 -9.68
CA LEU A 209 8.94 9.45 -10.17
C LEU A 209 10.06 10.11 -9.36
N ILE A 210 10.05 9.97 -8.03
CA ILE A 210 11.14 10.48 -7.17
C ILE A 210 12.47 9.81 -7.55
N ALA A 211 12.50 8.49 -7.71
CA ALA A 211 13.69 7.76 -8.12
C ALA A 211 14.17 8.20 -9.51
N GLY A 212 13.27 8.45 -10.45
CA GLY A 212 13.60 8.97 -11.78
C GLY A 212 14.07 10.43 -11.78
N ILE A 213 13.70 11.24 -10.78
CA ILE A 213 14.26 12.59 -10.60
C ILE A 213 15.70 12.50 -10.07
N VAL A 214 15.95 11.59 -9.12
CA VAL A 214 17.28 11.38 -8.52
C VAL A 214 18.23 10.72 -9.53
N TYR A 215 17.72 9.75 -10.29
CA TYR A 215 18.46 9.01 -11.32
C TYR A 215 17.75 9.15 -12.66
N PRO A 216 18.00 10.25 -13.42
CA PRO A 216 17.38 10.47 -14.71
C PRO A 216 17.55 9.26 -15.63
N MET A 217 16.42 8.77 -16.13
CA MET A 217 16.33 7.64 -17.06
C MET A 217 15.68 8.10 -18.36
N ARG A 218 15.74 7.27 -19.40
CA ARG A 218 15.11 7.60 -20.68
C ARG A 218 13.58 7.67 -20.51
N ILE A 219 12.92 8.51 -21.30
CA ILE A 219 11.49 8.82 -21.14
C ILE A 219 10.62 7.56 -21.33
N ASP A 220 11.04 6.64 -22.18
CA ASP A 220 10.39 5.35 -22.43
C ASP A 220 10.44 4.39 -21.22
N HIS A 221 11.42 4.54 -20.33
CA HIS A 221 11.52 3.71 -19.12
C HIS A 221 10.45 4.03 -18.07
N TYR A 222 9.90 5.24 -18.03
CA TYR A 222 8.83 5.61 -17.09
C TYR A 222 7.53 4.80 -17.32
N PRO A 223 6.93 4.81 -18.54
CA PRO A 223 5.75 3.99 -18.79
C PRO A 223 6.05 2.48 -18.76
N ALA A 224 7.27 2.05 -19.12
CA ALA A 224 7.69 0.65 -18.98
C ALA A 224 7.68 0.21 -17.52
N ALA A 225 8.24 1.03 -16.63
CA ALA A 225 8.29 0.74 -15.21
C ALA A 225 6.92 0.78 -14.54
N LEU A 226 6.03 1.67 -14.99
CA LEU A 226 4.63 1.68 -14.54
C LEU A 226 3.90 0.40 -14.97
N ALA A 227 4.09 -0.06 -16.21
CA ALA A 227 3.51 -1.32 -16.68
C ALA A 227 4.03 -2.53 -15.88
N GLN A 228 5.32 -2.54 -15.55
CA GLN A 228 5.89 -3.56 -14.67
C GLN A 228 5.39 -3.45 -13.23
N LEU A 229 5.23 -2.25 -12.67
CA LEU A 229 4.69 -2.05 -11.33
C LEU A 229 3.26 -2.60 -11.22
N LEU A 230 2.43 -2.34 -12.24
CA LEU A 230 1.09 -2.91 -12.35
C LEU A 230 1.14 -4.45 -12.45
N SER A 231 2.05 -4.98 -13.27
CA SER A 231 2.25 -6.44 -13.40
C SER A 231 2.65 -7.07 -12.07
N ALA A 232 3.64 -6.49 -11.38
CA ALA A 232 4.12 -6.94 -10.09
C ALA A 232 3.01 -6.89 -9.03
N TYR A 233 2.20 -5.82 -9.03
CA TYR A 233 1.05 -5.68 -8.14
C TYR A 233 0.01 -6.79 -8.36
N LEU A 234 -0.34 -7.10 -9.61
CA LEU A 234 -1.31 -8.17 -9.92
C LEU A 234 -0.79 -9.56 -9.52
N VAL A 235 0.48 -9.85 -9.81
CA VAL A 235 1.14 -11.09 -9.38
C VAL A 235 1.15 -11.19 -7.85
N PHE A 236 1.52 -10.11 -7.18
CA PHE A 236 1.50 -10.00 -5.73
C PHE A 236 0.11 -10.27 -5.15
N CYS A 237 -0.93 -9.67 -5.75
CA CYS A 237 -2.32 -9.87 -5.33
C CYS A 237 -2.76 -11.33 -5.36
N VAL A 238 -2.42 -12.09 -6.41
CA VAL A 238 -2.72 -13.53 -6.46
C VAL A 238 -2.02 -14.25 -5.31
N LEU A 239 -0.71 -14.09 -5.18
CA LEU A 239 0.00 -14.80 -4.12
C LEU A 239 -0.51 -14.43 -2.71
N ALA A 240 -0.78 -13.15 -2.49
CA ALA A 240 -1.26 -12.64 -1.20
C ALA A 240 -2.70 -13.07 -0.89
N ASN A 241 -3.57 -13.17 -1.91
CA ASN A 241 -4.90 -13.77 -1.78
C ASN A 241 -4.77 -15.24 -1.33
N GLY A 242 -3.94 -16.02 -2.02
CA GLY A 242 -3.67 -17.40 -1.65
C GLY A 242 -3.16 -17.54 -0.22
N LEU A 243 -2.23 -16.69 0.20
CA LEU A 243 -1.74 -16.64 1.58
C LEU A 243 -2.86 -16.32 2.58
N SER A 244 -3.70 -15.32 2.28
CA SER A 244 -4.82 -14.96 3.16
C SER A 244 -5.90 -16.04 3.26
N ILE A 245 -6.10 -16.85 2.22
CA ILE A 245 -7.00 -18.02 2.23
C ILE A 245 -6.39 -19.20 2.99
N LEU A 246 -5.08 -19.40 2.85
CA LEU A 246 -4.37 -20.53 3.45
C LEU A 246 -4.14 -20.37 4.94
N ALA A 247 -3.73 -19.18 5.34
CA ALA A 247 -3.15 -18.88 6.63
C ALA A 247 -3.65 -17.54 7.20
N PRO A 248 -4.97 -17.37 7.38
CA PRO A 248 -5.50 -16.18 8.04
C PRO A 248 -4.96 -16.10 9.47
N MET A 249 -4.49 -14.92 9.86
CA MET A 249 -4.01 -14.65 11.22
C MET A 249 -4.95 -13.64 11.90
N PRO A 250 -5.57 -14.00 13.03
CA PRO A 250 -6.45 -13.08 13.74
C PRO A 250 -5.64 -11.90 14.31
N MET A 251 -6.02 -10.65 14.01
CA MET A 251 -5.36 -9.42 14.50
C MET A 251 -6.09 -8.80 15.71
N LYS A 252 -5.40 -8.39 16.78
CA LYS A 252 -6.07 -7.71 17.92
C LYS A 252 -6.63 -6.36 17.47
N ALA A 253 -7.83 -6.01 17.96
CA ALA A 253 -8.47 -4.74 17.64
C ALA A 253 -7.57 -3.56 18.01
N GLY A 254 -7.43 -2.60 17.08
CA GLY A 254 -6.61 -1.41 17.32
C GLY A 254 -5.09 -1.61 17.16
N THR A 255 -4.63 -2.77 16.65
CA THR A 255 -3.19 -3.06 16.54
C THR A 255 -2.84 -3.87 15.28
N LEU A 256 -1.57 -3.84 14.88
CA LEU A 256 -0.99 -4.79 13.92
C LEU A 256 -0.45 -6.06 14.62
N GLN A 257 -0.81 -6.31 15.87
CA GLN A 257 -0.35 -7.50 16.59
C GLN A 257 -1.31 -8.67 16.34
N ALA A 258 -0.76 -9.84 16.01
CA ALA A 258 -1.52 -11.07 15.98
C ALA A 258 -2.11 -11.36 17.39
N ALA A 259 -3.38 -11.74 17.44
CA ALA A 259 -4.06 -12.16 18.65
C ALA A 259 -3.49 -13.49 19.16
N GLU A 260 -3.18 -14.40 18.23
CA GLU A 260 -2.48 -15.65 18.51
C GLU A 260 -1.45 -15.91 17.42
N VAL A 261 -0.22 -16.17 17.83
CA VAL A 261 0.87 -16.53 16.92
C VAL A 261 0.87 -18.05 16.78
N LYS A 262 0.36 -18.54 15.64
CA LYS A 262 0.48 -19.96 15.27
C LYS A 262 1.69 -20.11 14.36
N LEU A 263 2.48 -21.17 14.59
CA LEU A 263 3.72 -21.41 13.84
C LEU A 263 3.47 -21.54 12.32
N VAL A 264 2.43 -22.28 11.93
CA VAL A 264 2.16 -22.58 10.51
C VAL A 264 1.88 -21.31 9.69
N PRO A 265 0.97 -20.39 10.09
CA PRO A 265 0.81 -19.12 9.39
C PRO A 265 2.09 -18.29 9.30
N VAL A 266 2.86 -18.20 10.38
CA VAL A 266 4.13 -17.45 10.38
C VAL A 266 5.12 -18.03 9.39
N VAL A 267 5.30 -19.36 9.38
CA VAL A 267 6.20 -20.03 8.42
C VAL A 267 5.72 -19.81 6.99
N LEU A 268 4.41 -19.91 6.72
CA LEU A 268 3.86 -19.64 5.39
C LEU A 268 4.09 -18.19 4.94
N GLN A 269 4.00 -17.22 5.85
CA GLN A 269 4.34 -15.83 5.56
C GLN A 269 5.82 -15.62 5.29
N MET A 270 6.70 -16.28 6.05
CA MET A 270 8.15 -16.24 5.79
C MET A 270 8.49 -16.83 4.42
N VAL A 271 7.92 -18.00 4.09
CA VAL A 271 8.08 -18.66 2.79
C VAL A 271 7.54 -17.77 1.67
N PHE A 272 6.37 -17.15 1.87
CA PHE A 272 5.80 -16.18 0.92
C PHE A 272 6.78 -15.02 0.66
N LEU A 273 7.32 -14.40 1.71
CA LEU A 273 8.27 -13.29 1.57
C LEU A 273 9.58 -13.72 0.88
N MET A 274 10.03 -14.97 1.06
CA MET A 274 11.21 -15.50 0.38
C MET A 274 10.95 -15.83 -1.10
N ILE A 275 9.77 -16.37 -1.43
CA ILE A 275 9.39 -16.77 -2.78
C ILE A 275 9.01 -15.55 -3.64
N LEU A 276 8.44 -14.52 -3.03
CA LEU A 276 7.89 -13.38 -3.74
C LEU A 276 8.90 -12.68 -4.68
N PRO A 277 10.15 -12.36 -4.27
CA PRO A 277 11.15 -11.83 -5.18
C PRO A 277 11.42 -12.73 -6.40
N LEU A 278 11.46 -14.07 -6.21
CA LEU A 278 11.66 -15.02 -7.30
C LEU A 278 10.49 -15.00 -8.28
N VAL A 279 9.26 -14.91 -7.78
CA VAL A 279 8.05 -14.85 -8.62
C VAL A 279 7.93 -13.52 -9.36
N LEU A 280 8.59 -12.47 -8.88
CA LEU A 280 8.67 -11.18 -9.58
C LEU A 280 9.78 -11.13 -10.65
N VAL A 281 10.71 -12.10 -10.71
CA VAL A 281 11.78 -12.14 -11.73
C VAL A 281 11.24 -12.09 -13.17
N PRO A 282 10.19 -12.84 -13.55
CA PRO A 282 9.62 -12.75 -14.89
C PRO A 282 9.15 -11.34 -15.27
N VAL A 283 8.72 -10.53 -14.30
CA VAL A 283 8.29 -9.14 -14.52
C VAL A 283 9.48 -8.24 -14.87
N LEU A 284 10.69 -8.60 -14.43
CA LEU A 284 11.95 -7.89 -14.69
C LEU A 284 12.61 -8.26 -16.03
N LEU A 285 12.15 -9.32 -16.70
CA LEU A 285 12.72 -9.79 -17.97
C LEU A 285 12.83 -8.71 -19.05
N PRO A 286 11.84 -7.79 -19.25
CA PRO A 286 11.97 -6.73 -20.24
C PRO A 286 13.22 -5.85 -20.07
N TYR A 287 13.58 -5.53 -18.82
CA TYR A 287 14.81 -4.75 -18.55
C TYR A 287 16.07 -5.58 -18.73
N GLY A 288 16.07 -6.82 -18.24
CA GLY A 288 17.22 -7.71 -18.43
C GLY A 288 17.55 -7.92 -19.92
N LEU A 289 16.51 -8.08 -20.75
CA LEU A 289 16.67 -8.24 -22.20
C LEU A 289 17.13 -6.96 -22.89
N GLU A 290 16.61 -5.78 -22.52
CA GLU A 290 17.11 -4.51 -23.09
C GLU A 290 18.59 -4.31 -22.75
N ILE A 291 19.00 -4.54 -21.50
CA ILE A 291 20.40 -4.42 -21.07
C ILE A 291 21.29 -5.41 -21.84
N LEU A 292 20.83 -6.65 -22.03
CA LEU A 292 21.59 -7.66 -22.78
C LEU A 292 21.75 -7.28 -24.26
N LEU A 293 20.70 -6.76 -24.90
CA LEU A 293 20.73 -6.37 -26.31
C LEU A 293 21.62 -5.14 -26.56
N ASP A 294 21.62 -4.19 -25.62
CA ASP A 294 22.51 -3.02 -25.61
C ASP A 294 23.98 -3.46 -25.46
N GLN A 295 24.27 -4.40 -24.56
CA GLN A 295 25.63 -4.95 -24.38
C GLN A 295 26.14 -5.74 -25.58
N LEU A 296 25.25 -6.35 -26.37
CA LEU A 296 25.59 -7.10 -27.57
C LEU A 296 25.68 -6.22 -28.83
N ASP A 297 25.50 -4.90 -28.70
CA ASP A 297 25.55 -3.91 -29.79
C ASP A 297 24.48 -4.18 -30.89
N VAL A 298 23.45 -4.98 -30.60
CA VAL A 298 22.45 -5.42 -31.61
C VAL A 298 21.41 -4.33 -31.89
N VAL A 299 20.96 -3.63 -30.84
CA VAL A 299 19.92 -2.61 -30.94
C VAL A 299 20.22 -1.46 -29.99
N HIS A 300 20.26 -0.23 -30.53
CA HIS A 300 20.43 0.99 -29.73
C HIS A 300 19.20 1.88 -29.82
N GLY A 301 18.80 2.44 -28.68
CA GLY A 301 17.79 3.51 -28.60
C GLY A 301 16.35 3.10 -28.91
N LEU A 302 16.06 1.85 -29.27
CA LEU A 302 14.68 1.38 -29.40
C LEU A 302 14.05 1.13 -28.01
N PRO A 303 12.76 1.45 -27.81
CA PRO A 303 12.06 1.25 -26.54
C PRO A 303 11.62 -0.21 -26.35
N ILE A 304 12.58 -1.14 -26.42
CA ILE A 304 12.32 -2.59 -26.35
C ILE A 304 11.66 -2.96 -25.00
N SER A 305 12.18 -2.42 -23.88
CA SER A 305 11.59 -2.71 -22.57
C SER A 305 10.15 -2.25 -22.46
N LEU A 306 9.74 -1.14 -23.09
CA LEU A 306 8.36 -0.69 -23.08
C LEU A 306 7.44 -1.70 -23.77
N VAL A 307 7.77 -2.11 -24.99
CA VAL A 307 6.98 -3.09 -25.76
C VAL A 307 6.86 -4.41 -25.01
N LEU A 308 8.00 -4.92 -24.51
CA LEU A 308 8.03 -6.17 -23.74
C LEU A 308 7.26 -6.04 -22.41
N SER A 309 7.36 -4.91 -21.70
CA SER A 309 6.64 -4.67 -20.44
C SER A 309 5.13 -4.59 -20.65
N LEU A 310 4.67 -4.00 -21.75
CA LEU A 310 3.25 -4.01 -22.13
C LEU A 310 2.77 -5.43 -22.48
N GLY A 311 3.61 -6.22 -23.17
CA GLY A 311 3.33 -7.63 -23.43
C GLY A 311 3.21 -8.46 -22.14
N VAL A 312 4.14 -8.26 -21.20
CA VAL A 312 4.11 -8.89 -19.86
C VAL A 312 2.85 -8.46 -19.11
N LEU A 313 2.51 -7.17 -19.10
CA LEU A 313 1.31 -6.68 -18.44
C LEU A 313 0.04 -7.32 -19.02
N ALA A 314 -0.09 -7.39 -20.35
CA ALA A 314 -1.23 -8.02 -21.00
C ALA A 314 -1.37 -9.50 -20.61
N LEU A 315 -0.24 -10.23 -20.61
CA LEU A 315 -0.20 -11.63 -20.18
C LEU A 315 -0.60 -11.78 -18.69
N VAL A 316 -0.03 -10.95 -17.81
CA VAL A 316 -0.32 -10.97 -16.38
C VAL A 316 -1.78 -10.64 -16.10
N VAL A 317 -2.37 -9.65 -16.79
CA VAL A 317 -3.80 -9.31 -16.65
C VAL A 317 -4.68 -10.50 -17.06
N PHE A 318 -4.34 -11.18 -18.15
CA PHE A 318 -5.06 -12.38 -18.59
C PHE A 318 -4.98 -13.50 -17.54
N LEU A 319 -3.77 -13.82 -17.08
CA LEU A 319 -3.55 -14.86 -16.07
C LEU A 319 -4.21 -14.51 -14.74
N TYR A 320 -4.13 -13.25 -14.31
CA TYR A 320 -4.78 -12.73 -13.10
C TYR A 320 -6.29 -13.00 -13.15
N GLY A 321 -6.96 -12.70 -14.27
CA GLY A 321 -8.39 -12.95 -14.41
C GLY A 321 -8.78 -14.43 -14.23
N LYS A 322 -7.96 -15.35 -14.76
CA LYS A 322 -8.15 -16.80 -14.62
C LYS A 322 -7.86 -17.28 -13.19
N LEU A 323 -6.72 -16.91 -12.64
CA LEU A 323 -6.30 -17.30 -11.29
C LEU A 323 -7.25 -16.77 -10.22
N LEU A 324 -7.71 -15.52 -10.34
CA LEU A 324 -8.68 -14.93 -9.41
C LEU A 324 -10.01 -15.70 -9.38
N THR A 325 -10.40 -16.29 -10.52
CA THR A 325 -11.60 -17.14 -10.60
C THR A 325 -11.39 -18.45 -9.84
N ALA A 326 -10.22 -19.08 -10.00
CA ALA A 326 -9.85 -20.26 -9.24
C ALA A 326 -9.73 -19.99 -7.73
N GLU A 327 -9.12 -18.86 -7.35
CA GLU A 327 -9.05 -18.40 -5.96
C GLU A 327 -10.42 -18.11 -5.37
N GLY A 328 -11.37 -17.60 -6.17
CA GLY A 328 -12.75 -17.42 -5.74
C GLY A 328 -13.42 -18.74 -5.36
N ALA A 329 -13.24 -19.78 -6.18
CA ALA A 329 -13.74 -21.13 -5.87
C ALA A 329 -13.06 -21.69 -4.62
N TRP A 330 -11.75 -21.47 -4.47
CA TRP A 330 -10.99 -21.90 -3.31
C TRP A 330 -11.40 -21.21 -2.02
N LEU A 331 -11.64 -19.89 -2.07
CA LEU A 331 -12.17 -19.11 -0.97
C LEU A 331 -13.54 -19.65 -0.55
N SER A 332 -14.42 -19.93 -1.50
CA SER A 332 -15.73 -20.52 -1.22
C SER A 332 -15.62 -21.87 -0.51
N ALA A 333 -14.69 -22.74 -0.93
CA ALA A 333 -14.46 -24.03 -0.28
C ALA A 333 -13.88 -23.93 1.14
N ARG A 334 -13.26 -22.80 1.50
CA ARG A 334 -12.57 -22.59 2.79
C ARG A 334 -13.22 -21.56 3.70
N GLU A 335 -14.29 -20.89 3.27
CA GLU A 335 -14.82 -19.72 3.97
C GLU A 335 -15.23 -20.01 5.41
N GLN A 336 -15.81 -21.19 5.70
CA GLN A 336 -16.16 -21.60 7.07
C GLN A 336 -14.94 -21.76 7.97
N LYS A 337 -13.88 -22.40 7.46
CA LYS A 337 -12.62 -22.58 8.22
C LYS A 337 -11.93 -21.25 8.49
N ILE A 338 -11.95 -20.34 7.51
CA ILE A 338 -11.43 -18.97 7.69
C ILE A 338 -12.25 -18.26 8.76
N LEU A 339 -13.59 -18.36 8.69
CA LEU A 339 -14.51 -17.75 9.64
C LEU A 339 -14.20 -18.21 11.06
N GLU A 340 -14.10 -19.52 11.30
CA GLU A 340 -13.73 -20.08 12.60
C GLU A 340 -12.41 -19.51 13.12
N VAL A 341 -11.37 -19.43 12.29
CA VAL A 341 -10.06 -18.89 12.72
C VAL A 341 -10.15 -17.41 13.08
N VAL A 342 -10.94 -16.62 12.34
CA VAL A 342 -11.03 -15.17 12.60
C VAL A 342 -12.05 -14.82 13.70
N THR A 343 -13.06 -15.66 13.96
CA THR A 343 -14.13 -15.37 14.94
C THR A 343 -14.00 -16.10 16.27
N SER A 344 -13.33 -17.25 16.34
CA SER A 344 -13.45 -18.22 17.46
C SER A 344 -13.13 -17.74 18.89
N LYS A 345 -12.65 -16.51 19.12
CA LYS A 345 -12.18 -16.08 20.47
C LYS A 345 -12.40 -14.60 20.81
N ALA A 346 -13.34 -13.92 20.16
CA ALA A 346 -13.70 -12.54 20.51
C ALA A 346 -15.04 -12.43 21.27
N GLU A 347 -15.64 -13.56 21.63
CA GLU A 347 -16.79 -13.70 22.53
C GLU A 347 -16.36 -14.49 23.77
#